data_AF-A0A7Y0XAM8-F1
#
_entry.id   AF-A0A7Y0XAM8-F1
#
_cell.length_a   1.000
_cell.length_b   1.000
_cell.length_c   1.000
_cell.angle_alpha   90.00
_cell.angle_beta   90.00
_cell.angle_gamma   90.00
#
_symmetry.space_group_name_H-M   'P 1'
#
loop_
_entity.id
_entity.type
_entity.pdbx_description
1 polymer ?
#
loop_
_entity_poly.entity_id
_entity_poly.type
_entity_poly.pdbx_seq_one_letter_code
_entity_poly.pdbx_strand_id
1 'polypeptide(L)'
;CQDFLWRVRFALHMELRRYDNRLTFAHQAQVAENLGYVGEGNRGVEMMMKEFYRTLRRVAELNKMLLKLFDQAIINGGATESAEILDTDF
;
A
#
# COMPACT_ATOMS: atom_id res chain seq x y z
N CYS A 1 -4.18 5.73 -5.40
CA CYS A 1 -3.23 5.13 -4.43
C CYS A 1 -2.05 6.07 -4.16
N GLN A 2 -1.38 6.56 -5.21
CA GLN A 2 -0.23 7.46 -5.09
C GLN A 2 -0.56 8.75 -4.33
N ASP A 3 -1.66 9.41 -4.66
CA ASP A 3 -2.03 10.70 -4.04
C ASP A 3 -2.18 10.61 -2.53
N PHE A 4 -2.80 9.53 -2.03
CA PHE A 4 -2.93 9.29 -0.60
C PHE A 4 -1.57 9.11 0.07
N LEU A 5 -0.70 8.25 -0.48
CA LEU A 5 0.65 8.04 0.06
C LEU A 5 1.50 9.32 0.01
N TRP A 6 1.29 10.16 -1.01
CA TRP A 6 1.93 11.47 -1.11
C TRP A 6 1.44 12.44 -0.03
N ARG A 7 0.13 12.51 0.20
CA ARG A 7 -0.43 13.34 1.28
C ARG A 7 0.09 12.90 2.64
N VAL A 8 0.15 11.60 2.92
CA VAL A 8 0.73 11.06 4.16
C VAL A 8 2.20 11.42 4.30
N ARG A 9 2.99 11.26 3.24
CA ARG A 9 4.42 11.62 3.25
C ARG A 9 4.59 13.12 3.48
N PHE A 10 3.83 13.95 2.78
CA PHE A 10 3.88 15.40 2.94
C PHE A 10 3.55 15.81 4.39
N ALA A 11 2.45 15.30 4.95
CA ALA A 11 2.06 15.56 6.32
C ALA A 11 3.11 15.08 7.34
N LEU A 12 3.77 13.95 7.10
CA LEU A 12 4.88 13.48 7.93
C LEU A 12 6.07 14.45 7.88
N HIS A 13 6.45 14.93 6.70
CA HIS A 13 7.57 15.86 6.54
C HIS A 13 7.30 17.28 7.05
N MET A 14 6.03 17.67 7.23
CA MET A 14 5.72 18.92 7.94
C MET A 14 6.13 18.86 9.42
N GLU A 15 6.11 17.68 10.03
CA GLU A 15 6.41 17.48 11.46
C GLU A 15 7.88 17.11 11.73
N LEU A 16 8.57 16.59 10.72
CA LEU A 16 9.93 16.11 10.88
C LEU A 16 10.96 17.24 10.80
N ARG A 17 11.82 17.34 11.81
CA ARG A 17 12.98 18.27 11.82
C ARG A 17 14.20 17.74 11.08
N ARG A 18 14.18 16.46 10.69
CA ARG A 18 15.24 15.77 9.93
C ARG A 18 14.60 14.82 8.94
N TYR A 19 15.30 14.53 7.85
CA TYR A 19 14.82 13.56 6.86
C TYR A 19 14.60 12.17 7.49
N ASP A 20 13.34 11.73 7.54
CA ASP A 20 12.90 10.37 7.86
C ASP A 20 11.62 10.10 7.06
N ASN A 21 11.36 8.86 6.67
CA ASN A 21 10.14 8.48 5.94
C ASN A 21 9.29 7.47 6.72
N ARG A 22 9.66 7.17 7.97
CA ARG A 22 8.95 6.18 8.79
C ARG A 22 7.81 6.85 9.55
N LEU A 23 6.59 6.39 9.29
CA LEU A 23 5.39 6.78 10.04
C LEU A 23 5.33 6.02 11.38
N THR A 24 6.20 6.38 12.31
CA THR A 24 6.24 5.80 13.66
C THR A 24 5.01 6.22 14.49
N PHE A 25 4.69 5.48 15.56
CA PHE A 25 3.57 5.81 16.45
C PHE A 25 3.60 7.25 16.98
N ALA A 26 4.81 7.77 17.24
CA ALA A 26 4.99 9.15 17.71
C ALA A 26 4.52 10.21 16.72
N HIS A 27 4.54 9.92 15.42
CA HIS A 27 4.13 10.86 14.37
C HIS A 27 2.69 10.64 13.90
N GLN A 28 2.11 9.47 14.17
CA GLN A 28 0.80 9.09 13.63
C GLN A 28 -0.34 10.01 14.05
N ALA A 29 -0.36 10.47 15.31
CA ALA A 29 -1.40 11.38 15.81
C ALA A 29 -1.40 12.71 15.06
N GLN A 30 -0.25 13.36 14.96
CA GLN A 30 -0.12 14.66 14.29
C GLN A 30 -0.37 14.55 12.78
N VAL A 31 0.12 13.49 12.14
CA VAL A 31 -0.14 13.24 10.72
C VAL A 31 -1.63 12.99 10.45
N ALA A 32 -2.32 12.26 11.34
CA ALA A 32 -3.77 12.03 11.21
C ALA A 32 -4.55 13.34 11.32
N GLU A 33 -4.21 14.19 12.28
CA GLU A 33 -4.81 15.52 12.46
C GLU A 33 -4.58 16.42 11.23
N ASN A 34 -3.33 16.52 10.75
CA ASN A 34 -2.97 17.31 9.57
C ASN A 34 -3.71 16.87 8.29
N LEU A 35 -4.12 15.60 8.23
CA LEU A 35 -4.88 15.03 7.12
C LEU A 35 -6.41 15.10 7.32
N GLY A 36 -6.87 15.63 8.45
CA GLY A 36 -8.28 15.81 8.77
C GLY A 36 -8.96 14.58 9.35
N TYR A 37 -8.22 13.57 9.81
CA TYR A 37 -8.80 12.42 10.50
C TYR A 37 -9.07 12.78 11.96
N VAL A 38 -10.34 12.95 12.29
CA VAL A 38 -10.81 13.32 13.63
C VAL A 38 -11.48 12.15 14.35
N GLY A 39 -11.42 12.17 15.68
CA GLY A 39 -12.14 11.22 16.53
C GLY A 39 -11.66 11.26 17.98
N GLU A 40 -12.45 10.68 18.87
CA GLU A 40 -12.08 10.56 20.29
C GLU A 40 -10.95 9.54 20.48
N GLY A 41 -9.97 9.88 21.33
CA GLY A 41 -8.81 9.05 21.58
C GLY A 41 -8.04 8.72 20.29
N ASN A 42 -7.78 7.43 20.05
CA ASN A 42 -7.00 6.96 18.89
C ASN A 42 -7.80 6.80 17.60
N ARG A 43 -9.10 7.12 17.60
CA ARG A 43 -9.98 6.82 16.47
C ARG A 43 -9.55 7.51 15.16
N GLY A 44 -9.06 8.75 15.24
CA GLY A 44 -8.52 9.46 14.06
C GLY A 44 -7.30 8.74 13.45
N VAL A 45 -6.38 8.30 14.31
CA VAL A 45 -5.20 7.52 13.91
C VAL A 45 -5.61 6.19 13.28
N GLU A 46 -6.53 5.46 13.89
CA GLU A 46 -7.01 4.17 13.37
C GLU A 46 -7.65 4.31 11.99
N MET A 47 -8.46 5.36 11.78
CA MET A 47 -9.06 5.65 10.48
C MET A 47 -7.99 5.89 9.41
N MET A 48 -7.01 6.76 9.70
CA MET A 48 -5.89 7.03 8.79
C MET A 48 -5.09 5.75 8.50
N MET A 49 -4.71 5.00 9.54
CA MET A 49 -3.91 3.79 9.40
C MET A 49 -4.65 2.70 8.62
N LYS A 50 -5.97 2.59 8.76
CA LYS A 50 -6.80 1.67 7.97
C LYS A 50 -6.74 1.99 6.48
N GLU A 51 -6.84 3.27 6.11
CA GLU A 51 -6.69 3.70 4.71
C GLU A 51 -5.26 3.50 4.19
N PHE A 52 -4.26 3.73 5.05
CA PHE A 52 -2.85 3.50 4.76
C PHE A 52 -2.56 2.04 4.43
N TYR A 53 -2.96 1.10 5.29
CA TYR A 53 -2.74 -0.32 5.02
C TYR A 53 -3.53 -0.84 3.82
N ARG A 54 -4.76 -0.34 3.59
CA ARG A 54 -5.52 -0.65 2.36
C ARG A 54 -4.81 -0.18 1.10
N THR A 55 -4.17 0.99 1.16
CA THR A 55 -3.43 1.54 0.02
C THR A 55 -2.11 0.80 -0.20
N LEU A 56 -1.36 0.49 0.86
CA LEU A 56 -0.15 -0.33 0.76
C LEU A 56 -0.44 -1.73 0.22
N ARG A 57 -1.51 -2.40 0.68
CA ARG A 57 -1.91 -3.70 0.15
C ARG A 57 -2.17 -3.63 -1.36
N ARG A 58 -2.91 -2.62 -1.83
CA ARG A 58 -3.16 -2.43 -3.28
C ARG A 58 -1.86 -2.29 -4.08
N VAL A 59 -0.90 -1.51 -3.58
CA VAL A 59 0.41 -1.36 -4.23
C VAL A 59 1.19 -2.67 -4.24
N ALA A 60 1.19 -3.41 -3.13
CA ALA A 60 1.86 -4.71 -3.03
C ALA A 60 1.27 -5.75 -3.98
N GLU A 61 -0.06 -5.83 -4.09
CA GLU A 61 -0.72 -6.74 -5.03
C GLU A 61 -0.43 -6.38 -6.49
N LEU A 62 -0.44 -5.08 -6.84
CA LEU A 62 -0.04 -4.63 -8.18
C LEU A 62 1.40 -5.03 -8.50
N ASN A 63 2.32 -4.81 -7.56
CA ASN A 63 3.73 -5.19 -7.73
C ASN A 63 3.86 -6.71 -7.90
N LYS A 64 3.13 -7.50 -7.12
CA LYS A 64 3.12 -8.97 -7.24
C LYS A 64 2.62 -9.43 -8.60
N MET A 65 1.51 -8.86 -9.10
CA MET A 65 0.99 -9.19 -10.44
C MET A 65 1.98 -8.79 -11.53
N LEU A 66 2.60 -7.61 -11.41
CA LEU A 66 3.61 -7.14 -12.36
C LEU A 66 4.81 -8.08 -12.42
N LEU A 67 5.32 -8.52 -11.26
CA LEU A 67 6.42 -9.47 -11.19
C LEU A 67 6.05 -10.82 -11.81
N LYS A 68 4.84 -11.31 -11.59
CA LYS A 68 4.34 -12.54 -12.25
C LYS A 68 4.30 -12.40 -13.77
N LEU A 69 3.85 -11.26 -14.29
CA LEU A 69 3.81 -11.01 -15.73
C LEU A 69 5.22 -10.98 -16.32
N PHE A 70 6.19 -10.37 -15.63
CA PHE A 70 7.58 -10.39 -16.08
C PHE A 70 8.20 -11.78 -16.03
N ASP A 71 7.90 -12.57 -15.00
CA ASP A 71 8.34 -13.96 -14.89
C ASP A 71 7.85 -14.78 -16.10
N GLN A 72 6.56 -14.68 -16.44
CA GLN A 72 5.98 -15.35 -17.61
C GLN A 72 6.55 -14.85 -18.94
N ALA A 73 6.70 -13.54 -19.11
CA ALA A 73 7.13 -12.95 -20.37
C ALA A 73 8.63 -13.13 -20.64
N ILE A 74 9.46 -13.06 -19.60
CA ILE A 74 10.93 -13.01 -19.73
C ILE A 74 11.54 -14.38 -19.48
N ILE A 75 11.10 -15.12 -18.45
CA ILE A 75 11.73 -16.38 -18.04
C ILE A 75 11.14 -17.56 -18.83
N ASN A 76 9.84 -17.56 -19.11
CA ASN A 76 9.19 -18.63 -19.89
C ASN A 76 9.17 -18.36 -21.41
N GLY A 77 9.87 -17.30 -21.88
CA GLY A 77 9.95 -16.98 -23.32
C GLY A 77 8.59 -16.70 -24.00
N GLY A 78 7.57 -16.28 -23.24
CA GLY A 78 6.22 -16.10 -23.75
C GLY A 78 5.40 -17.39 -23.89
N ALA A 79 5.89 -18.54 -23.41
CA ALA A 79 5.09 -19.74 -23.30
C ALA A 79 3.97 -19.51 -22.26
N THR A 80 2.73 -19.40 -22.75
CA THR A 80 1.55 -19.46 -21.89
C THR A 80 1.46 -20.89 -21.39
N GLU A 81 1.50 -21.11 -20.06
CA GLU A 81 1.25 -22.43 -19.49
C GLU A 81 -0.06 -22.96 -20.09
N SER A 82 0.02 -24.08 -20.80
CA SER A 82 -1.16 -24.75 -21.34
C SER A 82 -2.06 -25.09 -20.16
N ALA A 83 -3.29 -24.55 -20.16
CA ALA A 83 -4.26 -24.81 -19.12
C ALA A 83 -4.43 -26.33 -18.97
N GLU A 84 -3.91 -26.91 -17.90
CA GLU A 84 -4.17 -28.29 -17.55
C GLU A 84 -5.57 -28.38 -16.97
N ILE A 85 -6.40 -29.23 -17.59
CA ILE A 85 -7.72 -29.55 -17.10
C ILE A 85 -7.53 -30.38 -15.83
N LEU A 86 -7.83 -29.77 -14.67
CA LEU A 86 -7.69 -30.43 -13.36
C LEU A 86 -8.75 -31.53 -13.13
N ASP A 87 -9.85 -31.50 -13.90
CA ASP A 87 -10.86 -32.56 -13.91
C ASP A 87 -11.74 -32.47 -15.18
N THR A 88 -12.07 -33.61 -15.80
CA THR A 88 -12.97 -33.73 -16.95
C THR A 88 -14.42 -34.09 -16.56
N ASP A 89 -14.72 -34.26 -15.28
CA ASP A 89 -16.00 -34.81 -14.79
C ASP A 89 -17.08 -33.77 -14.42
N PHE A 90 -17.12 -32.60 -15.06
CA PHE A 90 -18.28 -31.69 -15.03
C PHE A 90 -18.82 -31.36 -16.43
#